data_AF-A0ABC8M0E3-F1
#
_entry.id   AF-A0ABC8M0E3-F1
#
_cell.length_a   1.000
_cell.length_b   1.000
_cell.length_c   1.000
_cell.angle_alpha   90.00
_cell.angle_beta   90.00
_cell.angle_gamma   90.00
#
_symmetry.space_group_name_H-M   'P 1'
#
loop_
_entity.id
_entity.type
_entity.pdbx_description
1 polymer ?
#
loop_
_entity_poly.entity_id
_entity_poly.type
_entity_poly.pdbx_seq_one_letter_code
_entity_poly.pdbx_strand_id
1 'polypeptide(L)'
;MNPRHISKLPDYIWDYNGYGYHTSVVLMDKGISMAMERILTVYTIIDFSGNRIHGKVPESIGMLKELHVLNLSRNAFTGHIL
;
A
#
# COMPACT_ATOMS: atom_id res chain seq x y z
N MET A 1 1.58 -36.96 -6.52
CA MET A 1 0.78 -36.04 -5.68
C MET A 1 1.04 -34.62 -6.15
N ASN A 2 -0.01 -33.86 -6.42
CA ASN A 2 0.00 -32.57 -7.13
C ASN A 2 0.21 -31.41 -6.13
N PRO A 3 1.32 -30.65 -6.16
CA PRO A 3 1.43 -29.41 -5.41
C PRO A 3 0.61 -28.33 -6.13
N ARG A 4 -0.45 -27.91 -5.44
CA ARG A 4 -1.42 -26.89 -5.88
C ARG A 4 -0.72 -25.68 -6.48
N HIS A 5 -1.30 -25.20 -7.59
CA HIS A 5 -1.03 -23.91 -8.23
C HIS A 5 -0.85 -22.79 -7.21
N ILE A 6 0.39 -22.47 -6.88
CA ILE A 6 0.73 -21.09 -6.51
C ILE A 6 0.79 -20.40 -7.86
N SER A 7 -0.23 -19.60 -8.20
CA SER A 7 -0.16 -18.72 -9.36
C SER A 7 1.18 -18.00 -9.30
N LYS A 8 2.00 -18.16 -10.35
CA LYS A 8 3.28 -17.46 -10.49
C LYS A 8 3.04 -16.01 -10.08
N LEU A 9 3.62 -15.60 -8.96
CA LEU A 9 3.58 -14.22 -8.53
C LEU A 9 4.22 -13.41 -9.66
N PRO A 10 3.61 -12.29 -10.09
CA PRO A 10 4.11 -11.52 -11.22
C PRO A 10 5.58 -11.13 -11.02
N ASP A 11 6.33 -11.10 -12.12
CA ASP A 11 7.81 -11.09 -12.14
C ASP A 11 8.46 -9.95 -11.33
N TYR A 12 7.71 -8.89 -11.03
CA TYR A 12 8.15 -7.77 -10.18
C TYR A 12 8.29 -8.11 -8.69
N ILE A 13 7.94 -9.34 -8.27
CA ILE A 13 7.98 -9.80 -6.87
C ILE A 13 9.33 -10.46 -6.51
N TRP A 14 10.22 -10.64 -7.48
CA TRP A 14 11.57 -11.18 -7.28
C TRP A 14 12.60 -10.04 -7.15
N ASP A 15 13.45 -10.08 -6.12
CA ASP A 15 14.64 -9.21 -6.08
C ASP A 15 15.77 -9.76 -6.98
N TYR A 16 16.81 -8.97 -7.22
CA TYR A 16 17.95 -9.35 -8.09
C TYR A 16 18.70 -10.61 -7.61
N ASN A 17 18.44 -11.07 -6.37
CA ASN A 17 19.02 -12.26 -5.76
C ASN A 17 18.03 -13.44 -5.65
N GLY A 18 16.80 -13.31 -6.16
CA GLY A 18 15.77 -14.37 -6.14
C GLY A 18 15.11 -14.60 -4.78
N TYR A 19 15.32 -13.72 -3.79
CA TYR A 19 14.67 -13.81 -2.49
C TYR A 19 13.49 -12.84 -2.44
N GLY A 20 12.27 -13.38 -2.36
CA GLY A 20 11.09 -12.55 -2.10
C GLY A 20 11.25 -11.82 -0.76
N TYR A 21 10.86 -10.54 -0.69
CA TYR A 21 10.81 -9.81 0.58
C TYR A 21 9.68 -10.38 1.45
N HIS A 22 10.05 -11.04 2.54
CA HIS A 22 9.13 -11.59 3.54
C HIS A 22 9.30 -10.81 4.84
N THR A 23 8.74 -9.61 4.91
CA THR A 23 8.54 -8.96 6.21
C THR A 23 7.06 -8.87 6.50
N SER A 24 6.69 -9.11 7.75
CA SER A 24 5.32 -9.02 8.24
C SER A 24 5.21 -7.86 9.22
N VAL A 25 4.12 -7.11 9.13
CA VAL A 25 3.82 -5.99 10.04
C VAL A 25 2.42 -6.15 10.59
N VAL A 26 2.25 -5.87 11.87
CA VAL A 26 0.94 -5.75 12.49
C VAL A 26 0.50 -4.29 12.36
N LEU A 27 -0.53 -4.05 11.58
CA LEU A 27 -1.19 -2.76 11.49
C LEU A 27 -2.29 -2.66 12.54
N MET A 28 -2.49 -1.46 13.09
CA MET A 28 -3.63 -1.17 13.96
C MET A 28 -4.58 -0.23 13.22
N ASP A 29 -5.75 -0.73 12.82
CA ASP A 29 -6.81 0.06 12.21
C ASP A 29 -8.01 0.12 13.16
N LYS A 30 -8.35 1.32 13.67
CA LYS A 30 -9.49 1.55 14.57
C LYS A 30 -9.59 0.60 15.77
N GLY A 31 -8.45 0.23 16.35
CA GLY A 31 -8.38 -0.70 17.49
C GLY A 31 -8.37 -2.18 17.09
N ILE A 32 -8.40 -2.49 15.79
CA ILE A 32 -8.29 -3.84 15.25
C ILE A 32 -6.85 -4.05 14.78
N SER A 33 -6.21 -5.09 15.31
CA SER A 33 -4.90 -5.53 14.84
C SER A 33 -5.05 -6.39 13.59
N MET A 34 -4.39 -6.02 12.50
CA MET A 34 -4.36 -6.76 11.24
C MET A 34 -2.91 -7.16 10.95
N ALA A 35 -2.63 -8.46 10.87
CA ALA A 35 -1.32 -8.96 10.48
C ALA A 35 -1.19 -8.97 8.96
N MET A 36 -0.27 -8.17 8.43
CA MET A 36 0.14 -8.24 7.03
C MET A 36 1.27 -9.25 6.91
N GLU A 37 0.99 -10.43 6.35
CA GLU A 37 1.96 -11.53 6.25
C GLU A 37 3.07 -11.28 5.22
N ARG A 38 2.84 -10.36 4.28
CA ARG A 38 3.79 -9.95 3.24
C ARG A 38 3.66 -8.46 3.00
N ILE A 39 4.68 -7.68 3.36
CA ILE A 39 4.81 -6.30 2.89
C ILE A 39 5.33 -6.37 1.46
N LEU A 40 4.50 -6.00 0.49
CA LEU A 40 4.94 -5.82 -0.89
C LEU A 40 5.83 -4.59 -0.97
N THR A 41 7.15 -4.79 -0.98
CA THR A 41 8.15 -3.72 -1.09
C THR A 41 8.31 -3.23 -2.54
N VAL A 42 7.23 -2.88 -3.24
CA VAL A 42 7.35 -2.46 -4.65
C VAL A 42 6.49 -1.23 -4.88
N TYR A 43 7.09 -0.07 -4.58
CA TYR A 43 6.56 1.30 -4.67
C TYR A 43 5.43 1.57 -3.66
N THR A 44 5.73 2.30 -2.59
CA THR A 44 4.75 2.62 -1.54
C THR A 44 3.59 3.44 -2.16
N ILE A 45 2.47 2.76 -2.44
CA ILE A 45 1.25 3.34 -3.00
C ILE A 45 0.24 3.47 -1.87
N ILE A 46 -0.41 4.64 -1.76
CA ILE A 46 -1.62 4.82 -0.99
C ILE A 46 -2.75 5.08 -1.97
N ASP A 47 -3.72 4.16 -2.06
CA ASP A 47 -4.93 4.34 -2.86
C ASP A 47 -6.15 4.46 -1.92
N PHE A 48 -6.72 5.66 -1.88
CA PHE A 48 -7.99 5.96 -1.20
C PHE A 48 -9.11 6.27 -2.18
N SER A 49 -8.96 5.95 -3.46
CA SER A 49 -9.89 6.38 -4.49
C SER A 49 -11.30 5.79 -4.34
N GLY A 50 -12.31 6.53 -4.78
CA GLY A 50 -13.70 6.05 -4.80
C GLY A 50 -14.39 6.03 -3.44
N ASN A 51 -13.92 6.82 -2.48
CA ASN A 51 -14.53 6.93 -1.16
C ASN A 51 -15.29 8.26 -1.01
N ARG A 52 -15.90 8.45 0.17
CA ARG A 52 -16.61 9.70 0.55
C ARG A 52 -15.78 10.55 1.53
N ILE A 53 -14.46 10.44 1.48
CA ILE A 53 -13.59 11.19 2.38
C ILE A 53 -13.64 12.66 1.98
N HIS A 54 -13.75 13.55 2.95
CA HIS A 54 -13.91 14.99 2.74
C HIS A 54 -12.96 15.80 3.63
N GLY A 55 -12.79 17.08 3.30
CA GLY A 55 -11.88 18.00 4.01
C GLY A 55 -10.54 18.16 3.30
N LYS A 56 -9.58 18.81 3.97
CA LYS A 56 -8.25 19.05 3.40
C LYS A 56 -7.36 17.82 3.50
N VAL A 57 -6.51 17.62 2.50
CA VAL A 57 -5.42 16.65 2.58
C VAL A 57 -4.40 17.15 3.61
N PRO A 58 -4.04 16.37 4.66
CA PRO A 58 -3.04 16.80 5.64
C PRO A 58 -1.66 16.97 5.01
N GLU A 59 -0.94 18.03 5.38
CA GLU A 59 0.44 18.29 4.89
C GLU A 59 1.41 17.15 5.22
N SER A 60 1.15 16.41 6.31
CA SER A 60 1.92 15.23 6.70
C SER A 60 1.96 14.15 5.62
N ILE A 61 1.02 14.14 4.66
CA ILE A 61 1.08 13.23 3.50
C ILE A 61 2.34 13.46 2.65
N GLY A 62 2.81 14.71 2.56
CA GLY A 62 4.03 15.08 1.85
C GLY A 62 5.31 14.72 2.60
N MET A 63 5.22 14.31 3.87
CA MET A 63 6.36 13.86 4.67
C MET A 63 6.69 12.37 4.46
N LEU A 64 5.87 11.65 3.69
CA LEU A 64 6.06 10.22 3.41
C LEU A 64 7.15 10.03 2.35
N LYS A 65 8.42 10.00 2.79
CA LYS A 65 9.61 10.00 1.92
C LYS A 65 9.70 8.84 0.93
N GLU A 66 9.11 7.70 1.26
CA GLU A 66 9.10 6.50 0.42
C GLU A 66 7.80 6.37 -0.40
N LEU A 67 6.85 7.30 -0.27
CA LEU A 67 5.58 7.29 -1.00
C LEU A 67 5.81 7.64 -2.47
N HIS A 68 5.50 6.69 -3.34
CA HIS A 68 5.69 6.84 -4.78
C HIS A 68 4.40 7.18 -5.52
N VAL A 69 3.25 6.68 -5.02
CA VAL A 69 1.95 6.96 -5.64
C VAL A 69 0.92 7.26 -4.57
N LEU A 70 0.18 8.35 -4.76
CA LEU A 70 -0.95 8.72 -3.93
C LEU A 70 -2.19 8.91 -4.81
N ASN A 71 -3.17 8.02 -4.70
CA ASN A 71 -4.42 8.10 -5.43
C ASN A 71 -5.56 8.52 -4.49
N LEU A 72 -5.96 9.79 -4.58
CA LEU A 72 -7.08 10.36 -3.81
C LEU A 72 -8.33 10.59 -4.67
N SER A 73 -8.33 10.11 -5.92
CA SER A 73 -9.38 10.41 -6.89
C SER A 73 -10.77 9.94 -6.45
N ARG A 74 -11.84 10.56 -6.97
CA ARG A 74 -13.22 10.20 -6.61
C ARG A 74 -13.47 10.23 -5.09
N ASN A 75 -13.04 11.31 -4.44
CA ASN A 75 -13.37 11.70 -3.07
C ASN A 75 -13.88 13.15 -3.05
N ALA A 76 -14.21 13.68 -1.87
CA ALA A 76 -14.65 15.05 -1.67
C ALA A 76 -13.58 15.91 -0.95
N PHE A 77 -12.29 15.68 -1.25
CA PHE A 77 -11.21 16.50 -0.72
C PHE A 77 -11.30 17.96 -1.22
N THR A 78 -10.91 18.90 -0.37
CA THR A 78 -10.95 20.34 -0.63
C THR A 78 -9.59 21.00 -0.34
N GLY A 79 -9.39 22.23 -0.80
CA GLY A 79 -8.12 22.94 -0.64
C GLY A 79 -7.15 22.72 -1.81
N HIS A 80 -5.94 23.25 -1.68
CA HIS A 80 -4.91 23.12 -2.72
C HIS A 80 -4.11 21.84 -2.48
N ILE A 81 -3.81 21.13 -3.56
CA ILE A 81 -2.79 20.09 -3.56
C ILE A 81 -1.46 20.84 -3.71
N LEU A 82 -0.57 20.70 -2.73
CA LEU A 82 0.76 21.33 -2.71
C LEU A 82 1.69 20.70 -3.76
#